data_AF-A0A081PES2-F1
#
_entry.id   AF-A0A081PES2-F1
#
_cell.length_a   1.000
_cell.length_b   1.000
_cell.length_c   1.000
_cell.angle_alpha   90.00
_cell.angle_beta   90.00
_cell.angle_gamma   90.00
#
_symmetry.space_group_name_H-M   'P 1'
#
loop_
_entity.id
_entity.type
_entity.pdbx_description
1 polymer ?
#
loop_
_entity_poly.entity_id
_entity_poly.type
_entity_poly.pdbx_seq_one_letter_code
_entity_poly.pdbx_strand_id
1 'polypeptide(L)' 'MTTDEKQVNNPLHGKTLEFILKQLVWHYGWEELGTHVKIACFTNDPSLKSSLKFLRKTDWARKKVEKLYLDTFD' A
#
# COMPACT_ATOMS: atom_id res chain seq x y z
N MET A 1 4.67 -19.13 -30.14
CA MET A 1 3.69 -19.34 -29.06
C MET A 1 3.34 -17.94 -28.57
N THR A 2 2.20 -17.42 -29.00
CA THR A 2 1.93 -15.98 -29.07
C THR A 2 0.59 -15.68 -28.40
N THR A 3 0.58 -14.98 -27.26
CA THR A 3 -0.52 -14.19 -26.62
C THR A 3 0.02 -13.72 -25.26
N ASP A 4 -0.17 -12.53 -24.71
CA ASP A 4 -1.27 -11.56 -24.79
C ASP A 4 -0.77 -10.19 -24.27
N GLU A 5 -1.23 -9.12 -24.91
CA GLU A 5 -0.97 -7.73 -24.60
C GLU A 5 -1.95 -7.24 -23.52
N LYS A 6 -1.48 -6.83 -22.33
CA LYS A 6 -2.30 -6.04 -21.39
C LYS A 6 -1.62 -4.77 -20.92
N GLN A 7 -1.77 -3.77 -21.78
CA GLN A 7 -2.20 -2.40 -21.47
C GLN A 7 -1.37 -1.56 -20.45
N VAL A 8 -0.68 -0.58 -21.04
CA VAL A 8 -0.71 0.85 -20.68
C VAL A 8 -0.21 1.23 -19.28
N ASN A 9 1.11 1.45 -19.18
CA ASN A 9 1.81 2.62 -18.59
C ASN A 9 1.02 3.64 -17.75
N ASN A 10 0.29 3.22 -16.73
CA ASN A 10 -0.06 4.06 -15.59
C ASN A 10 -0.03 3.20 -14.33
N PRO A 11 1.07 3.22 -13.55
CA PRO A 11 1.18 2.40 -12.35
C PRO A 11 0.17 2.77 -11.26
N LEU A 12 -0.70 3.78 -11.45
CA LEU A 12 -1.67 4.27 -10.46
C LEU A 12 -3.12 4.37 -10.95
N HIS A 13 -3.43 4.16 -12.24
CA HIS A 13 -4.78 4.43 -12.74
C HIS A 13 -5.79 3.44 -12.12
N GLY A 14 -6.66 3.93 -11.23
CA GLY A 14 -7.69 3.12 -10.56
C GLY A 14 -7.24 2.35 -9.31
N LYS A 15 -6.03 2.61 -8.77
CA LYS A 15 -5.57 1.91 -7.56
C LYS A 15 -6.21 2.50 -6.31
N THR A 16 -6.95 1.65 -5.59
CA THR A 16 -7.55 2.00 -4.30
C THR A 16 -6.52 1.98 -3.19
N LEU A 17 -6.79 2.65 -2.07
CA LEU A 17 -5.95 2.58 -0.86
C LEU A 17 -5.75 1.12 -0.37
N GLU A 18 -6.77 0.28 -0.57
CA GLU A 18 -6.66 -1.16 -0.30
C GLU A 18 -5.64 -1.84 -1.21
N PHE A 19 -5.68 -1.54 -2.51
CA PHE A 19 -4.73 -2.08 -3.47
C PHE A 19 -3.30 -1.66 -3.11
N ILE A 20 -3.09 -0.36 -2.86
CA ILE A 20 -1.80 0.21 -2.48
C ILE A 20 -1.23 -0.50 -1.25
N LEU A 21 -2.04 -0.59 -0.19
CA LEU A 21 -1.62 -1.24 1.05
C LEU A 21 -1.31 -2.73 0.83
N LYS A 22 -2.15 -3.45 0.07
CA LYS A 22 -1.90 -4.87 -0.27
C LYS A 22 -0.57 -5.07 -0.98
N GLN A 23 -0.25 -4.21 -1.95
CA GLN A 23 1.02 -4.31 -2.69
C GLN A 23 2.23 -4.03 -1.80
N LEU A 24 2.17 -3.00 -0.97
CA LEU A 24 3.24 -2.70 -0.01
C LEU A 24 3.44 -3.83 1.00
N VAL A 25 2.34 -4.39 1.53
CA VAL A 25 2.40 -5.54 2.45
C VAL A 25 2.97 -6.77 1.76
N TRP A 26 2.63 -6.99 0.49
CA TRP A 26 3.15 -8.12 -0.27
C TRP A 26 4.64 -7.97 -0.60
N HIS A 27 5.11 -6.75 -0.83
CA HIS A 27 6.51 -6.46 -1.15
C HIS A 27 7.42 -6.39 0.08
N TYR A 28 7.00 -5.67 1.12
CA TYR A 28 7.81 -5.41 2.33
C TYR A 28 7.44 -6.29 3.52
N GLY A 29 6.19 -6.73 3.62
CA GLY A 29 5.65 -7.27 4.87
C GLY A 29 5.29 -6.18 5.87
N TRP A 30 4.62 -6.57 6.95
CA TRP A 30 4.08 -5.63 7.94
C TRP A 30 5.15 -4.99 8.83
N GLU A 31 6.21 -5.72 9.14
CA GLU A 31 7.31 -5.24 10.00
C GLU A 31 8.03 -4.05 9.36
N GLU A 32 8.46 -4.20 8.10
CA GLU A 32 9.13 -3.16 7.34
C GLU A 32 8.21 -1.96 7.06
N LEU A 33 6.94 -2.22 6.76
CA LEU A 33 5.92 -1.17 6.65
C LEU A 33 5.80 -0.33 7.93
N GLY A 34 5.92 -0.96 9.11
CA GLY A 34 5.96 -0.26 10.40
C GLY A 34 7.20 0.61 10.57
N THR A 35 8.33 0.20 9.98
CA THR A 35 9.58 0.98 9.97
C THR A 35 9.47 2.22 9.06
N HIS A 36 8.93 2.06 7.85
CA HIS A 36 8.72 3.16 6.90
C HIS A 36 7.60 4.11 7.35
N VAL A 37 6.49 3.53 7.82
CA VAL A 37 5.32 4.25 8.31
C VAL A 37 5.12 3.85 9.77
N LYS A 38 5.72 4.64 10.67
CA LYS A 38 5.65 4.49 12.13
C LYS A 38 4.23 4.69 12.66
N ILE A 39 3.34 3.72 12.41
CA ILE A 39 1.99 3.64 12.95
C ILE A 39 1.83 2.33 13.72
N ALA A 40 1.26 2.40 14.92
CA ALA A 40 1.06 1.24 15.79
C ALA A 40 0.16 0.16 15.17
N CYS A 41 -0.66 0.54 14.17
CA CYS A 41 -1.55 -0.39 13.47
C CYS A 41 -0.79 -1.51 12.73
N PHE A 42 0.45 -1.26 12.28
CA PHE A 42 1.24 -2.25 11.54
C PHE A 42 2.03 -3.20 12.45
N THR A 43 2.20 -2.85 13.73
CA THR A 43 3.00 -3.63 14.68
C THR A 43 2.15 -4.41 15.69
N ASN A 44 0.95 -3.92 16.04
CA ASN A 44 0.15 -4.51 17.13
C ASN A 44 -1.02 -5.39 16.64
N ASP A 45 -1.61 -5.10 15.49
CA ASP A 45 -2.63 -5.94 14.84
C ASP A 45 -2.53 -5.75 13.31
N PRO A 46 -1.47 -6.31 12.67
CA PRO A 46 -1.23 -6.16 11.25
C PRO A 46 -2.31 -6.87 10.43
N SER A 47 -3.41 -6.17 10.17
CA SER A 47 -4.48 -6.65 9.31
C SER A 47 -4.90 -5.58 8.31
N LEU A 48 -5.20 -6.03 7.08
CA LEU A 48 -5.64 -5.13 6.00
C LEU A 48 -6.89 -4.33 6.41
N LYS A 49 -7.87 -4.99 7.04
CA LYS A 49 -9.13 -4.33 7.45
C LYS A 49 -8.90 -3.26 8.52
N SER A 50 -8.13 -3.58 9.57
CA SER A 50 -7.84 -2.63 10.66
C SER A 50 -7.02 -1.45 10.16
N SER A 51 -5.98 -1.75 9.36
CA SER A 51 -5.15 -0.76 8.70
C SER A 51 -5.94 0.18 7.80
N LEU A 52 -6.81 -0.35 6.93
CA LEU A 52 -7.63 0.49 6.05
C LEU A 52 -8.62 1.36 6.83
N LYS A 53 -9.22 0.82 7.90
CA LYS A 53 -10.08 1.60 8.79
C LYS A 53 -9.31 2.73 9.46
N PHE A 54 -8.08 2.49 9.88
CA PHE A 54 -7.19 3.50 10.45
C PHE A 54 -6.79 4.55 9.40
N LEU A 55 -6.29 4.13 8.24
CA LEU A 55 -5.87 5.03 7.16
C LEU A 55 -7.03 5.86 6.59
N ARG A 56 -8.28 5.38 6.66
CA ARG A 56 -9.48 6.17 6.32
C ARG A 56 -9.77 7.28 7.34
N LYS A 57 -9.42 7.10 8.61
CA LYS A 57 -9.59 8.09 9.67
C LYS A 57 -8.39 9.03 9.81
N THR A 58 -7.21 8.58 9.44
CA THR A 58 -5.95 9.27 9.67
C THR A 58 -5.30 9.66 8.34
N ASP A 59 -5.66 10.84 7.85
CA ASP A 59 -5.29 11.32 6.52
C ASP A 59 -3.77 11.44 6.30
N TRP A 60 -3.01 11.90 7.31
CA TRP A 60 -1.56 12.00 7.19
C TRP A 60 -0.89 10.63 7.03
N ALA A 61 -1.46 9.58 7.64
CA ALA A 61 -0.94 8.22 7.55
C ALA A 61 -1.24 7.62 6.17
N ARG A 62 -2.44 7.88 5.63
CA ARG A 62 -2.81 7.54 4.25
C ARG A 62 -1.80 8.12 3.25
N LYS A 63 -1.55 9.42 3.33
CA LYS A 63 -0.61 10.12 2.44
C LYS A 63 0.81 9.55 2.52
N LYS A 64 1.26 9.11 3.70
CA LYS A 64 2.55 8.42 3.85
C LYS A 64 2.58 7.06 3.15
N VAL A 65 1.53 6.26 3.29
CA VAL A 65 1.41 4.96 2.62
C VAL A 65 1.34 5.13 1.10
N GLU A 66 0.56 6.11 0.62
CA GLU A 66 0.50 6.46 -0.80
C GLU A 66 1.86 6.92 -1.32
N LYS A 67 2.57 7.78 -0.58
CA LYS A 67 3.91 8.22 -0.96
C LYS A 67 4.91 7.05 -0.99
N LEU A 68 4.88 6.17 0.00
CA LEU A 68 5.74 4.99 0.03
C LEU A 68 5.49 4.09 -1.19
N TYR A 69 4.23 3.95 -1.60
CA TYR A 69 3.88 3.20 -2.81
C TYR A 69 4.54 3.77 -4.06
N LEU A 70 4.52 5.09 -4.22
CA LEU A 70 5.22 5.75 -5.33
C LEU A 70 6.72 5.48 -5.25
N ASP A 71 7.34 5.69 -4.09
CA ASP A 71 8.79 5.49 -3.90
C ASP A 71 9.25 4.05 -4.19
N THR A 72 8.34 3.07 -4.07
CA THR A 72 8.65 1.65 -4.26
C THR A 72 8.42 1.15 -5.69
N PHE A 73 7.41 1.70 -6.38
CA PHE A 73 6.89 1.14 -7.64
C PHE A 73 6.85 2.13 -8.81
N ASP A 74 7.26 3.37 -8.61
CA ASP A 74 7.53 4.37 -9.67
C ASP A 74 8.99 4.24 -10.15
#